data_AF-L9X941-F1
#
_entry.id   AF-L9X941-F1
#
_cell.length_a   1.000
_cell.length_b   1.000
_cell.length_c   1.000
_cell.angle_alpha   90.00
_cell.angle_beta   90.00
_cell.angle_gamma   90.00
#
_symmetry.space_group_name_H-M   'P 1'
#
loop_
_entity.id
_entity.type
_entity.pdbx_description
1 polymer ?
#
loop_
_entity_poly.entity_id
_entity_poly.type
_entity_poly.pdbx_seq_one_letter_code
_entity_poly.pdbx_strand_id
1 'polypeptide(L)'
;MKVNAYTTLDLVDAVATGHEFETESFAVVNATADREDPDCVRLQFELDNMTEEHLPAHMEELQLTPDQAREIASDLEKHATRVEDATDE
;
A
#
# COMPACT_ATOMS: atom_id res chain seq x y z
N MET A 1 1.84 -22.89 -16.10
CA MET A 1 1.95 -21.42 -16.00
C MET A 1 1.88 -21.08 -14.52
N LYS A 2 2.99 -20.68 -13.90
CA LYS A 2 3.03 -20.36 -12.46
C LYS A 2 2.76 -18.86 -12.34
N VAL A 3 1.55 -18.50 -11.93
CA VAL A 3 1.16 -17.11 -11.68
C VAL A 3 1.96 -16.64 -10.46
N ASN A 4 2.75 -15.58 -10.61
CA ASN A 4 3.64 -15.06 -9.56
C ASN A 4 3.33 -13.59 -9.24
N ALA A 5 2.13 -13.11 -9.56
CA ALA A 5 1.69 -11.81 -9.08
C ALA A 5 1.34 -12.00 -7.60
N TYR A 6 2.29 -11.67 -6.74
CA TYR A 6 2.09 -11.61 -5.31
C TYR A 6 1.79 -10.15 -5.00
N THR A 7 0.61 -9.88 -4.46
CA THR A 7 0.27 -8.60 -3.84
C THR A 7 0.61 -8.73 -2.36
N THR A 8 1.23 -7.72 -1.77
CA THR A 8 1.57 -7.76 -0.34
C THR A 8 0.31 -7.84 0.52
N LEU A 9 -0.71 -7.04 0.18
CA LEU A 9 -2.02 -7.04 0.83
C LEU A 9 -3.12 -7.04 -0.25
N ASP A 10 -3.82 -8.17 -0.38
CA ASP A 10 -4.85 -8.39 -1.41
C ASP A 10 -6.18 -7.65 -1.13
N LEU A 11 -6.44 -7.27 0.12
CA LEU A 11 -7.63 -6.53 0.51
C LEU A 11 -7.36 -5.79 1.83
N VAL A 12 -7.41 -4.46 1.79
CA VAL A 12 -7.38 -3.61 2.99
C VAL A 12 -8.46 -2.54 2.92
N ASP A 13 -9.01 -2.17 4.07
CA ASP A 13 -9.87 -1.00 4.17
C ASP A 13 -9.05 0.26 3.86
N ALA A 14 -9.59 1.13 3.03
CA ALA A 14 -8.95 2.36 2.61
C ALA A 14 -9.91 3.54 2.72
N VAL A 15 -9.36 4.70 3.07
CA VAL A 15 -10.08 5.97 3.07
C VAL A 15 -9.30 6.94 2.20
N ALA A 16 -9.96 7.48 1.19
CA ALA A 16 -9.41 8.55 0.38
C ALA A 16 -10.02 9.88 0.79
N THR A 17 -9.17 10.80 1.25
CA THR A 17 -9.58 12.13 1.73
C THR A 17 -9.05 13.20 0.79
N GLY A 18 -9.97 13.91 0.13
CA GLY A 18 -9.69 15.12 -0.65
C GLY A 18 -10.14 16.39 0.08
N HIS A 19 -9.98 17.56 -0.55
CA HIS A 19 -10.40 18.83 0.05
C HIS A 19 -11.92 18.90 0.30
N GLU A 20 -12.72 18.30 -0.58
CA GLU A 20 -14.18 18.38 -0.58
C GLU A 20 -14.88 17.02 -0.38
N PHE A 21 -14.12 15.93 -0.24
CA PHE A 21 -14.67 14.58 -0.11
C PHE A 21 -13.85 13.71 0.84
N GLU A 22 -14.52 12.71 1.40
CA GLU A 22 -13.94 11.56 2.06
C GLU A 22 -14.71 10.33 1.56
N THR A 23 -13.99 9.28 1.16
CA THR A 23 -14.62 8.08 0.61
C THR A 23 -13.92 6.84 1.11
N GLU A 24 -14.72 5.95 1.70
CA GLU A 24 -14.30 4.60 2.10
C GLU A 24 -14.32 3.68 0.88
N SER A 25 -13.30 2.86 0.74
CA SER A 25 -13.15 1.88 -0.33
C SER A 25 -12.31 0.70 0.15
N PHE A 26 -12.11 -0.28 -0.72
CA PHE A 26 -11.05 -1.27 -0.54
C PHE A 26 -9.81 -0.87 -1.32
N ALA A 27 -8.65 -1.40 -0.93
CA ALA A 27 -7.43 -1.26 -1.71
C ALA A 27 -6.63 -2.54 -1.77
N VAL A 28 -5.78 -2.61 -2.80
CA VAL A 28 -4.65 -3.53 -2.87
C VAL A 28 -3.36 -2.75 -2.62
N VAL A 29 -2.39 -3.37 -1.96
CA VAL A 29 -1.06 -2.78 -1.72
C VAL A 29 0.02 -3.76 -2.08
N ASN A 30 1.02 -3.31 -2.83
CA ASN A 30 2.10 -4.15 -3.29
C ASN A 30 3.48 -3.51 -3.14
N ALA A 31 4.43 -4.23 -2.55
CA ALA A 31 5.83 -3.86 -2.50
C ALA A 31 6.65 -4.83 -3.36
N THR A 32 7.30 -4.33 -4.41
CA THR A 32 8.08 -5.16 -5.35
C THR A 32 9.39 -4.49 -5.74
N ALA A 33 10.30 -5.27 -6.34
CA ALA A 33 11.46 -4.77 -7.05
C ALA A 33 11.66 -5.64 -8.31
N ASP A 34 12.32 -5.10 -9.33
CA ASP A 34 12.59 -5.85 -10.54
C ASP A 34 13.47 -7.08 -10.26
N ARG A 35 13.22 -8.15 -11.02
CA ARG A 35 13.94 -9.43 -10.81
C ARG A 35 15.38 -9.39 -11.31
N GLU A 36 15.62 -8.61 -12.35
CA GLU A 36 16.93 -8.42 -12.98
C GLU A 36 17.27 -6.93 -12.84
N ASP A 37 18.48 -6.66 -12.34
CA ASP A 37 19.01 -5.31 -12.13
C ASP A 37 18.08 -4.31 -11.40
N PRO A 38 17.60 -4.63 -10.17
CA PRO A 38 16.72 -3.73 -9.43
C PRO A 38 17.41 -2.42 -9.04
N ASP A 39 16.76 -1.31 -9.33
CA ASP A 39 17.23 0.05 -9.01
C ASP A 39 16.40 0.75 -7.92
N CYS A 40 15.17 0.29 -7.68
CA CYS A 40 14.27 0.80 -6.66
C CYS A 40 13.35 -0.28 -6.08
N VAL A 41 12.67 0.06 -4.98
CA VAL A 41 11.51 -0.65 -4.46
C VAL A 41 10.25 0.11 -4.89
N ARG A 42 9.34 -0.56 -5.59
CA ARG A 42 8.04 -0.03 -5.99
C ARG A 42 7.03 -0.33 -4.89
N LEU A 43 6.51 0.70 -4.24
CA LEU A 43 5.35 0.60 -3.36
C LEU A 43 4.14 1.12 -4.12
N GLN A 44 3.19 0.23 -4.41
CA GLN A 44 2.03 0.50 -5.24
C GLN A 44 0.76 0.31 -4.43
N PHE A 45 -0.25 1.14 -4.67
CA PHE A 45 -1.58 0.95 -4.12
C PHE A 45 -2.64 1.37 -5.13
N GLU A 46 -3.77 0.67 -5.11
CA GLU A 46 -4.90 0.94 -5.99
C GLU A 46 -6.18 0.82 -5.16
N LEU A 47 -7.02 1.85 -5.26
CA LEU A 47 -8.34 1.85 -4.65
C LEU A 47 -9.32 1.12 -5.57
N ASP A 48 -10.16 0.27 -4.99
CA ASP A 48 -11.29 -0.40 -5.65
C ASP A 48 -12.42 0.61 -5.87
N ASN A 49 -12.15 1.62 -6.69
CA ASN A 49 -13.11 2.67 -6.99
C ASN A 49 -14.12 2.16 -8.01
N MET A 50 -15.20 1.57 -7.50
CA MET A 50 -16.36 1.15 -8.29
C MET A 50 -17.14 2.34 -8.89
N THR A 51 -16.80 3.60 -8.55
CA THR A 51 -17.41 4.82 -9.11
C THR A 51 -16.36 5.93 -9.27
N GLU A 52 -16.12 6.36 -10.52
CA GLU A 52 -15.14 7.39 -10.94
C GLU A 52 -15.48 8.84 -10.49
N GLU A 53 -16.43 9.06 -9.57
CA GLU A 53 -16.94 10.42 -9.28
C GLU A 53 -15.91 11.36 -8.65
N HIS A 54 -14.95 10.84 -7.87
CA HIS A 54 -14.00 11.67 -7.12
C HIS A 54 -12.53 11.34 -7.38
N LEU A 55 -12.25 10.10 -7.76
CA LEU A 55 -10.90 9.61 -8.05
C LEU A 55 -10.94 8.71 -9.28
N PRO A 56 -10.01 8.87 -10.24
CA PRO A 56 -9.92 7.94 -11.35
C PRO A 56 -9.63 6.52 -10.83
N ALA A 57 -9.98 5.49 -11.60
CA ALA A 57 -9.46 4.15 -11.36
C ALA A 57 -7.98 4.13 -11.75
N HIS A 58 -7.08 4.28 -10.78
CA HIS A 58 -5.64 4.35 -11.02
C HIS A 58 -4.86 3.73 -9.87
N MET A 59 -3.78 3.06 -10.25
CA MET A 59 -2.74 2.64 -9.35
C MET A 59 -1.76 3.79 -9.14
N GLU A 60 -1.53 4.12 -7.89
CA GLU A 60 -0.47 5.04 -7.48
C GLU A 60 0.79 4.26 -7.15
N GLU A 61 1.95 4.85 -7.43
CA GLU A 61 3.24 4.21 -7.25
C GLU A 61 4.29 5.17 -6.66
N LEU A 62 5.01 4.68 -5.66
CA LEU A 62 6.21 5.28 -5.13
C LEU A 62 7.43 4.45 -5.53
N GLN A 63 8.46 5.10 -6.06
CA GLN A 63 9.78 4.50 -6.26
C GLN A 63 10.67 4.90 -5.08
N LEU A 64 10.96 3.93 -4.24
CA LEU A 64 11.73 4.11 -3.02
C LEU A 64 13.16 3.61 -3.23
N THR A 65 14.12 4.36 -2.69
CA THR A 65 15.46 3.79 -2.48
C THR A 65 15.39 2.67 -1.43
N PRO A 66 16.38 1.76 -1.39
CA PRO A 66 16.40 0.69 -0.39
C PRO A 66 16.32 1.18 1.06
N ASP A 67 16.90 2.34 1.37
CA ASP A 67 16.89 2.90 2.72
C ASP A 67 15.52 3.48 3.09
N GLN A 68 14.85 4.17 2.17
CA GLN A 68 13.48 4.67 2.39
C GLN A 68 12.49 3.51 2.59
N ALA A 69 12.64 2.42 1.83
CA ALA A 69 11.80 1.24 2.00
C ALA A 69 11.97 0.61 3.39
N ARG A 70 13.21 0.52 3.90
CA ARG A 70 13.48 0.01 5.26
C ARG A 70 12.94 0.93 6.35
N GLU A 71 13.01 2.25 6.14
CA GLU A 71 12.47 3.24 7.07
C GLU A 71 10.96 3.07 7.25
N ILE A 72 10.21 2.99 6.13
CA ILE A 72 8.77 2.74 6.18
C ILE A 72 8.45 1.40 6.84
N ALA A 73 9.20 0.33 6.53
CA ALA A 73 9.00 -0.98 7.14
C ALA A 73 9.20 -0.93 8.67
N SER A 74 10.24 -0.24 9.14
CA SER A 74 10.50 -0.08 10.57
C SER A 74 9.39 0.70 11.29
N ASP A 75 8.82 1.73 10.64
CA ASP A 75 7.69 2.46 11.22
C ASP A 75 6.43 1.60 11.25
N LEU A 76 6.15 0.80 10.21
CA LEU A 76 5.04 -0.16 10.20
C LEU A 76 5.15 -1.17 11.35
N GLU A 77 6.31 -1.78 11.56
CA GLU A 77 6.55 -2.72 12.66
C GLU A 77 6.33 -2.07 14.03
N LYS A 78 6.91 -0.88 14.23
CA LYS A 78 6.75 -0.11 15.48
C LYS A 78 5.29 0.22 15.77
N HIS A 79 4.51 0.60 14.75
CA HIS A 79 3.10 0.92 14.91
C HIS A 79 2.24 -0.33 15.12
N ALA A 80 2.59 -1.46 14.49
CA ALA A 80 1.94 -2.75 14.75
C ALA A 80 2.10 -3.18 16.21
N THR A 81 3.32 -3.17 16.75
CA THR A 81 3.57 -3.50 18.17
C THR A 81 2.74 -2.62 19.11
N ARG A 82 2.63 -1.32 18.82
CA ARG A 82 1.82 -0.42 19.63
C ARG A 82 0.32 -0.77 19.62
N VAL A 83 -0.21 -1.27 18.51
CA VAL A 83 -1.61 -1.71 18.40
C VAL A 83 -1.82 -3.01 19.17
N GLU A 84 -0.88 -3.96 19.07
CA GLU A 84 -0.90 -5.22 19.81
C GLU A 84 -0.88 -4.95 21.32
N ASP A 85 0.07 -4.15 21.79
CA ASP A 85 0.21 -3.78 23.21
C ASP A 85 -1.08 -3.15 23.77
N ALA A 86 -1.78 -2.32 22.98
CA ALA A 86 -3.02 -1.67 23.40
C ALA A 86 -4.25 -2.60 23.39
N THR A 87 -4.16 -3.75 22.72
CA THR A 87 -5.26 -4.73 22.61
C THR A 87 -5.14 -5.85 23.64
N ASP A 88 -3.94 -6.07 24.20
CA ASP A 88 -3.65 -7.05 25.25
C ASP A 88 -3.91 -6.53 26.69
N GLU A 89 -4.38 -5.27 26.84
CA GLU A 89 -4.82 -4.64 28.11
C GLU A 89 -6.35 -4.75 28.35
#